data_AF-K1USB8-F1
#
_entry.id   AF-K1USB8-F1
#
_cell.length_a   1.000
_cell.length_b   1.000
_cell.length_c   1.000
_cell.angle_alpha   90.00
_cell.angle_beta   90.00
_cell.angle_gamma   90.00
#
_symmetry.space_group_name_H-M   'P 1'
#
loop_
_entity.id
_entity.type
_entity.pdbx_description
1 polymer ?
#
loop_
_entity_poly.entity_id
_entity_poly.type
_entity_poly.pdbx_seq_one_letter_code
_entity_poly.pdbx_strand_id
1 'polypeptide(L)'
;MALENKLGLTSSADLAREEERISKKKAVELFETGLLDTLPAGKFVTLQAIHKHLFEDIYDFTGEIRTVNMAKGNFRFAPLMYLQAAL
;
A
#
# COMPACT_ATOMS: atom_id res chain seq x y z
N MET A 1 -9.85 4.55 16.33
CA MET A 1 -8.62 5.35 16.24
C MET A 1 -8.08 5.17 14.83
N ALA A 2 -7.61 6.25 14.20
CA ALA A 2 -6.97 6.18 12.89
C ALA A 2 -5.60 5.49 12.99
N LEU A 3 -5.13 4.96 11.85
CA LEU A 3 -3.75 4.46 11.73
C LEU A 3 -2.77 5.64 11.79
N GLU A 4 -1.55 5.39 12.22
CA GLU A 4 -0.48 6.38 12.12
C GLU A 4 -0.27 6.74 10.64
N ASN A 5 -0.26 8.03 10.34
CA ASN A 5 -0.23 8.55 8.97
C ASN A 5 0.48 9.90 8.92
N LYS A 6 1.06 10.21 7.77
CA LYS A 6 1.78 11.46 7.49
C LYS A 6 0.89 12.70 7.50
N LEU A 7 -0.43 12.52 7.38
CA LEU A 7 -1.41 13.61 7.35
C LEU A 7 -1.79 14.10 8.75
N GLY A 8 -1.33 13.42 9.81
CA GLY A 8 -1.66 13.77 11.19
C GLY A 8 -3.15 13.58 11.54
N LEU A 9 -3.91 12.82 10.74
CA LEU A 9 -5.34 12.62 10.93
C LEU A 9 -5.60 11.58 12.01
N THR A 10 -6.44 11.93 12.99
CA THR A 10 -6.79 11.04 14.13
C THR A 10 -8.17 10.40 13.99
N SER A 11 -9.02 10.96 13.13
CA SER A 11 -10.35 10.46 12.78
C SER A 11 -10.25 9.46 11.64
N SER A 12 -10.76 8.24 11.87
CA SER A 12 -10.75 7.18 10.86
C SER A 12 -11.58 7.53 9.62
N ALA A 13 -12.64 8.31 9.77
CA ALA A 13 -13.49 8.72 8.65
C ALA A 13 -12.81 9.78 7.79
N ASP A 14 -12.10 10.73 8.41
CA ASP A 14 -11.33 11.75 7.68
C ASP A 14 -10.12 11.12 6.98
N LEU A 15 -9.42 10.22 7.67
CA LEU A 15 -8.31 9.50 7.10
C LEU A 15 -8.74 8.69 5.86
N ALA A 16 -9.84 7.93 5.94
CA ALA A 16 -10.33 7.15 4.79
C ALA A 16 -10.68 8.04 3.57
N ARG A 17 -11.23 9.23 3.80
CA ARG A 17 -11.54 10.18 2.72
C ARG A 17 -10.27 10.71 2.05
N GLU A 18 -9.27 11.12 2.83
CA GLU A 18 -8.02 11.63 2.28
C GLU A 18 -7.18 10.54 1.63
N GLU A 19 -7.17 9.33 2.20
CA GLU A 19 -6.57 8.14 1.58
C GLU A 19 -7.14 7.87 0.19
N GLU A 20 -8.46 7.84 0.05
CA GLU A 20 -9.13 7.63 -1.22
C GLU A 20 -8.78 8.74 -2.21
N ARG A 21 -8.85 10.01 -1.80
CA ARG A 21 -8.60 11.16 -2.65
C ARG A 21 -7.16 11.18 -3.18
N ILE A 22 -6.17 10.96 -2.31
CA ILE A 22 -4.75 11.01 -2.65
C ILE A 22 -4.36 9.80 -3.51
N SER A 23 -4.73 8.59 -3.07
CA SER A 23 -4.34 7.37 -3.78
C SER A 23 -4.96 7.27 -5.18
N LYS A 24 -6.20 7.75 -5.38
CA LYS A 24 -6.80 7.82 -6.72
C LYS A 24 -6.08 8.82 -7.63
N LYS A 25 -5.64 9.96 -7.10
CA LYS A 25 -4.85 10.93 -7.88
C LYS A 25 -3.52 10.32 -8.32
N LYS A 26 -2.82 9.65 -7.41
CA LYS A 26 -1.58 8.89 -7.73
C LYS A 26 -1.84 7.77 -8.72
N ALA A 27 -2.98 7.08 -8.63
CA ALA A 27 -3.34 6.05 -9.60
C ALA A 27 -3.50 6.61 -11.02
N VAL A 28 -4.10 7.78 -11.18
CA VAL A 28 -4.19 8.45 -12.49
C VAL A 28 -2.79 8.79 -13.02
N GLU A 29 -1.94 9.39 -12.19
CA GLU A 29 -0.55 9.71 -12.53
C GLU A 29 0.24 8.45 -12.96
N LEU A 30 0.06 7.34 -12.25
CA LEU A 30 0.71 6.06 -12.55
C LEU A 30 0.40 5.57 -13.98
N PHE A 31 -0.84 5.77 -14.45
CA PHE A 31 -1.25 5.40 -15.81
C PHE A 31 -0.81 6.43 -16.85
N GLU A 32 -0.95 7.73 -16.56
CA GLU A 32 -0.61 8.79 -17.51
C GLU A 32 0.90 8.89 -17.79
N THR A 33 1.73 8.56 -16.79
CA THR A 33 3.20 8.58 -16.92
C THR A 33 3.77 7.34 -17.61
N GLY A 34 2.96 6.28 -17.80
CA GLY A 34 3.45 5.00 -18.33
C GLY A 34 4.44 4.28 -17.40
N LEU A 35 4.47 4.62 -16.10
CA LEU A 35 5.44 4.04 -15.16
C LEU A 35 5.35 2.50 -15.13
N LEU A 36 4.14 1.96 -15.24
CA LEU A 36 3.91 0.51 -15.25
C LEU A 36 4.59 -0.21 -16.41
N ASP A 37 4.74 0.44 -17.56
CA ASP A 37 5.39 -0.14 -18.74
C ASP A 37 6.90 -0.34 -18.55
N THR A 38 7.48 0.39 -17.59
CA THR A 38 8.91 0.31 -17.25
C THR A 38 9.22 -0.80 -16.22
N LEU A 39 8.20 -1.43 -15.65
CA LEU A 39 8.34 -2.39 -14.55
C LEU A 39 8.01 -3.83 -15.00
N PRO A 40 8.72 -4.85 -14.47
CA PRO A 40 8.48 -6.23 -14.88
C PRO A 40 7.12 -6.74 -14.35
N ALA A 41 6.22 -7.14 -15.25
CA ALA A 41 4.93 -7.70 -14.87
C ALA A 41 5.08 -8.99 -14.04
N GLY A 42 4.17 -9.19 -13.07
CA GLY A 42 4.12 -10.41 -12.26
C GLY A 42 5.25 -10.58 -11.24
N LYS A 43 5.99 -9.52 -10.91
CA LYS A 43 7.06 -9.55 -9.89
C LYS A 43 6.68 -8.76 -8.65
N PHE A 44 7.12 -9.24 -7.48
CA PHE A 44 6.89 -8.56 -6.21
C PHE A 44 7.46 -7.13 -6.18
N VAL A 45 8.62 -6.89 -6.79
CA VAL A 45 9.21 -5.54 -6.89
C VAL A 45 8.28 -4.53 -7.57
N THR A 46 7.51 -4.97 -8.56
CA THR A 46 6.51 -4.13 -9.25
C THR A 46 5.31 -3.86 -8.34
N LEU A 47 4.86 -4.86 -7.58
CA LEU A 47 3.82 -4.66 -6.57
C LEU A 47 4.26 -3.67 -5.48
N GLN A 48 5.51 -3.74 -5.02
CA GLN A 48 6.08 -2.78 -4.06
C GLN A 48 6.09 -1.36 -4.64
N ALA A 49 6.52 -1.21 -5.90
CA ALA A 49 6.55 0.09 -6.58
C ALA A 49 5.14 0.70 -6.71
N ILE A 50 4.15 -0.11 -7.11
CA ILE A 50 2.74 0.31 -7.17
C ILE A 50 2.25 0.74 -5.79
N HIS A 51 2.44 -0.08 -4.76
CA HIS A 51 2.02 0.23 -3.40
C HIS A 51 2.69 1.49 -2.87
N LYS A 52 3.99 1.68 -3.14
CA LYS A 52 4.70 2.90 -2.78
C LYS A 52 4.08 4.11 -3.46
N HIS A 53 3.95 4.09 -4.78
CA HIS A 53 3.45 5.23 -5.54
C HIS A 53 2.04 5.67 -5.10
N LEU A 54 1.15 4.71 -4.80
CA LEU A 54 -0.22 5.03 -4.37
C LEU A 54 -0.31 5.65 -2.98
N PHE A 55 0.60 5.30 -2.06
CA PHE A 55 0.43 5.57 -0.63
C PHE A 55 1.57 6.36 0.01
N GLU A 56 2.65 6.67 -0.70
CA GLU A 56 3.87 7.30 -0.14
C GLU A 56 3.61 8.64 0.56
N ASP A 57 2.58 9.39 0.16
CA ASP A 57 2.18 10.65 0.78
C ASP A 57 1.31 10.46 2.03
N ILE A 58 0.88 9.23 2.31
CA ILE A 58 -0.05 8.88 3.40
C ILE A 58 0.67 8.12 4.51
N TYR A 59 1.55 7.17 4.18
CA TYR A 59 2.19 6.27 5.15
C TYR A 59 3.71 6.18 4.98
N ASP A 60 4.42 5.85 6.05
CA ASP A 60 5.88 5.65 6.03
C ASP A 60 6.29 4.27 5.49
N PHE A 61 5.55 3.22 5.83
CA PHE A 61 5.88 1.81 5.51
C PHE A 61 5.52 1.39 4.06
N THR A 62 5.48 2.33 3.13
CA THR A 62 4.92 2.07 1.80
C THR A 62 5.91 1.33 0.90
N GLY A 63 5.43 0.22 0.32
CA GLY A 63 6.28 -0.69 -0.45
C GLY A 63 7.10 -1.63 0.44
N GLU A 64 6.96 -1.56 1.76
CA GLU A 64 7.62 -2.46 2.70
C GLU A 64 6.79 -3.72 2.95
N ILE A 65 7.47 -4.80 3.34
CA ILE A 65 6.82 -6.03 3.78
C ILE A 65 6.29 -5.81 5.19
N ARG A 66 5.01 -6.11 5.42
CA ARG A 66 4.39 -6.01 6.75
C ARG A 66 5.16 -6.80 7.80
N THR A 67 5.14 -6.32 9.03
CA THR A 67 5.84 -6.90 10.19
C THR A 67 4.91 -7.60 11.18
N VAL A 68 3.62 -7.71 10.84
CA VAL A 68 2.59 -8.35 11.68
C VAL A 68 1.79 -9.37 10.87
N ASN A 69 1.20 -10.35 11.56
CA ASN A 69 0.25 -11.27 10.94
C ASN A 69 -1.12 -10.60 10.73
N MET A 70 -1.81 -10.95 9.65
CA MET A 70 -3.12 -10.37 9.31
C MET A 70 -4.17 -11.46 9.06
N ALA A 71 -5.43 -11.12 9.32
CA ALA A 71 -6.57 -11.97 9.02
C ALA A 71 -7.76 -11.10 8.57
N LYS A 72 -8.67 -11.69 7.79
CA LYS A 72 -9.97 -11.09 7.46
C LYS A 72 -11.05 -12.13 7.71
N GLY A 73 -11.91 -11.88 8.69
CA GLY A 73 -12.81 -12.90 9.23
C GLY A 73 -12.01 -14.11 9.74
N ASN A 74 -12.38 -15.31 9.31
CA ASN A 74 -11.70 -16.55 9.71
C ASN A 74 -10.48 -16.90 8.82
N PHE A 75 -10.21 -16.14 7.77
CA PHE A 75 -9.08 -16.40 6.87
C PHE A 75 -7.82 -15.69 7.36
N ARG A 76 -6.74 -16.45 7.54
CA ARG A 76 -5.40 -15.93 7.87
C ARG A 76 -4.56 -15.84 6.60
N PHE A 77 -3.94 -14.69 6.36
CA PHE A 77 -2.98 -14.53 5.27
C PHE A 77 -1.66 -15.24 5.61
N ALA A 78 -0.74 -15.31 4.63
CA ALA A 78 0.56 -15.96 4.79
C ALA A 78 1.26 -15.52 6.10
N PRO A 79 1.68 -16.44 6.98
CA PRO A 79 2.35 -16.06 8.21
C PRO A 79 3.63 -15.25 7.94
N LEU A 80 3.93 -14.25 8.79
CA LEU A 80 5.11 -13.38 8.65
C LEU A 80 6.41 -14.18 8.44
N MET A 81 6.58 -15.27 9.21
CA MET A 81 7.77 -16.14 9.14
C MET A 81 8.01 -16.75 7.76
N TYR A 82 6.96 -16.90 6.94
CA TYR A 82 7.05 -17.48 5.60
C TYR A 82 6.75 -16.47 4.50
N LEU A 83 6.47 -15.21 4.86
CA LEU A 83 6.04 -14.20 3.90
C LEU A 83 7.13 -13.98 2.85
N GLN A 84 8.38 -13.77 3.26
CA GLN A 84 9.49 -13.56 2.32
C GLN A 84 9.68 -14.72 1.33
N ALA A 85 9.46 -15.96 1.78
CA ALA A 85 9.62 -17.14 0.92
C ALA A 85 8.44 -17.33 -0.05
N ALA A 86 7.30 -16.71 0.21
CA ALA A 86 6.09 -16.80 -0.60
C ALA A 86 5.98 -15.70 -1.68
N LEU A 87 6.87 -14.70 -1.66
CA LEU A 87 6.94 -13.56 -2.59
C LEU A 87 7.84 -13.86 -3.79
#